data_AF-A0A925YRE3-F1
#
_entry.id   AF-A0A925YRE3-F1
#
_cell.length_a   1.000
_cell.length_b   1.000
_cell.length_c   1.000
_cell.angle_alpha   90.00
_cell.angle_beta   90.00
_cell.angle_gamma   90.00
#
_symmetry.space_group_name_H-M   'P 1'
#
loop_
_entity.id
_entity.type
_entity.pdbx_description
1 polymer ?
#
loop_
_entity_poly.entity_id
_entity_poly.type
_entity_poly.pdbx_seq_one_letter_code
_entity_poly.pdbx_strand_id
1 'polypeptide(L)'
;TSAGNDLYHPIQAMLIGAIVPCIAYKLHYYVERRFKIDDAVGAVAVHGYGGFLGVVVAGFMLWGQPSSPYEGYAAINPLGNFIGALIMVALGFIPTFIVVKILSAANLLRVPKAVEIVGLDFATREAYEAAVADVTATEKAMVN
;
A
#
# COMPACT_ATOMS: atom_id res chain seq x y z
N THR A 1 -6.98 10.01 -3.09
CA THR A 1 -8.07 10.09 -2.08
C THR A 1 -9.40 9.89 -2.75
N SER A 2 -9.95 8.67 -2.70
CA SER A 2 -11.16 8.33 -3.49
C SER A 2 -12.46 8.36 -2.69
N ALA A 3 -12.39 8.31 -1.35
CA ALA A 3 -13.56 8.17 -0.49
C ALA A 3 -14.47 9.43 -0.53
N GLY A 4 -15.75 9.22 -0.86
CA GLY A 4 -16.79 10.26 -0.87
C GLY A 4 -16.73 11.21 -2.08
N ASN A 5 -15.94 10.91 -3.11
CA ASN A 5 -15.76 11.79 -4.27
C ASN A 5 -17.02 11.97 -5.12
N ASP A 6 -17.96 11.04 -5.00
CA ASP A 6 -19.31 11.07 -5.57
C ASP A 6 -20.26 12.03 -4.83
N LEU A 7 -19.91 12.44 -3.60
CA LEU A 7 -20.74 13.27 -2.74
C LEU A 7 -20.18 14.68 -2.51
N TYR A 8 -18.90 14.92 -2.80
CA TYR A 8 -18.29 16.23 -2.60
C TYR A 8 -18.76 17.28 -3.61
N HIS A 9 -18.85 18.52 -3.14
CA HIS A 9 -18.83 19.66 -4.04
C HIS A 9 -17.45 19.74 -4.75
N PRO A 10 -17.36 20.14 -6.04
CA PRO A 10 -16.09 20.16 -6.79
C PRO A 10 -14.94 20.92 -6.09
N ILE A 11 -15.25 22.00 -5.39
CA ILE A 11 -14.26 22.76 -4.61
C ILE A 11 -13.74 21.96 -3.40
N GLN A 12 -14.59 21.21 -2.70
CA GLN A 12 -14.15 20.33 -1.61
C GLN A 12 -13.23 19.24 -2.15
N ALA A 13 -13.63 18.59 -3.25
CA ALA A 13 -12.81 17.58 -3.91
C ALA A 13 -11.43 18.12 -4.32
N MET A 14 -11.39 19.33 -4.90
CA MET A 14 -10.14 20.01 -5.28
C MET A 14 -9.24 20.26 -4.06
N LEU A 15 -9.80 20.79 -2.95
CA LEU A 15 -9.02 21.09 -1.75
C LEU A 15 -8.49 19.82 -1.08
N ILE A 16 -9.32 18.79 -0.96
CA ILE A 16 -8.90 17.49 -0.40
C ILE A 16 -7.81 16.86 -1.29
N GLY A 17 -7.99 16.91 -2.61
CA GLY A 17 -7.04 16.42 -3.60
C GLY A 17 -5.71 17.19 -3.61
N ALA A 18 -5.70 18.46 -3.20
CA ALA A 18 -4.46 19.22 -3.03
C ALA A 18 -3.75 18.91 -1.70
N ILE A 19 -4.49 18.82 -0.60
CA ILE A 19 -3.92 18.73 0.75
C ILE A 19 -3.41 17.32 1.07
N VAL A 20 -4.18 16.28 0.77
CA VAL A 20 -3.84 14.92 1.21
C VAL A 20 -2.55 14.39 0.56
N PRO A 21 -2.28 14.61 -0.74
CA PRO A 21 -0.99 14.21 -1.32
C PRO A 21 0.21 14.89 -0.67
N CYS A 22 0.10 16.16 -0.26
CA CYS A 22 1.17 16.85 0.46
C CYS A 22 1.48 16.18 1.82
N ILE A 23 0.45 15.72 2.54
CA ILE A 23 0.63 14.99 3.81
C ILE A 23 1.24 13.61 3.54
N ALA A 24 0.70 12.87 2.56
CA ALA A 24 1.20 11.55 2.19
C ALA A 24 2.67 11.59 1.75
N TYR A 25 3.07 12.59 0.97
CA TYR A 25 4.45 12.82 0.54
C TYR A 25 5.38 13.03 1.74
N LYS A 26 5.02 13.91 2.68
CA LYS A 26 5.84 14.13 3.88
C LYS A 26 5.95 12.88 4.75
N LEU A 27 4.85 12.14 4.89
CA LEU A 27 4.82 10.91 5.68
C LEU A 27 5.67 9.80 5.05
N HIS A 28 5.67 9.69 3.72
CA HIS A 28 6.53 8.76 2.98
C HIS A 28 8.01 8.96 3.32
N TYR A 29 8.55 10.17 3.14
CA TYR A 29 9.96 10.44 3.45
C TYR A 29 10.27 10.31 4.93
N TYR A 30 9.33 10.65 5.81
CA TYR A 30 9.51 10.42 7.24
C TYR A 30 9.69 8.92 7.50
N VAL A 31 8.81 8.08 6.96
CA VAL A 31 8.84 6.64 7.19
C VAL A 31 10.07 5.98 6.57
N GLU A 32 10.39 6.32 5.32
CA GLU A 32 11.58 5.86 4.61
C GLU A 32 12.86 6.20 5.41
N ARG A 33 13.04 7.47 5.80
CA ARG A 33 14.27 7.92 6.47
C ARG A 33 14.37 7.40 7.91
N ARG A 34 13.25 7.35 8.64
CA ARG A 34 13.22 7.00 10.07
C ARG A 34 13.18 5.50 10.33
N PHE A 35 12.42 4.75 9.53
CA PHE A 35 12.19 3.32 9.72
C PHE A 35 12.88 2.46 8.67
N LYS A 36 13.51 3.07 7.64
CA LYS A 36 14.26 2.34 6.59
C LYS A 36 13.38 1.34 5.84
N ILE A 37 12.12 1.70 5.65
CA ILE A 37 11.17 0.94 4.83
C ILE A 37 11.30 1.47 3.40
N ASP A 38 11.80 0.61 2.52
CA ASP A 38 11.97 0.91 1.10
C ASP A 38 10.68 0.59 0.34
N ASP A 39 9.90 1.64 0.07
CA ASP A 39 8.67 1.58 -0.73
C ASP A 39 8.96 2.18 -2.11
N ALA A 40 9.54 1.37 -2.99
CA ALA A 40 10.14 1.79 -4.26
C ALA A 40 9.20 2.62 -5.17
N VAL A 41 7.90 2.39 -5.10
CA VAL A 41 6.89 3.11 -5.91
C VAL A 41 6.03 4.08 -5.10
N GLY A 42 6.24 4.17 -3.77
CA GLY A 42 5.40 4.96 -2.88
C GLY A 42 3.97 4.40 -2.75
N ALA A 43 3.77 3.09 -2.87
CA ALA A 43 2.44 2.47 -2.81
C ALA A 43 1.76 2.71 -1.46
N VAL A 44 2.51 2.60 -0.37
CA VAL A 44 2.01 2.87 0.98
C VAL A 44 1.68 4.35 1.15
N ALA A 45 2.45 5.23 0.52
CA ALA A 45 2.19 6.66 0.55
C ALA A 45 0.87 7.03 -0.13
N VAL A 46 0.74 6.65 -1.41
CA VAL A 46 -0.38 7.06 -2.25
C VAL A 46 -1.66 6.33 -1.86
N HIS A 47 -1.61 5.00 -1.69
CA HIS A 47 -2.79 4.19 -1.44
C HIS A 47 -3.05 3.98 0.06
N GLY A 48 -2.00 3.69 0.84
CA GLY A 48 -2.14 3.48 2.28
C GLY A 48 -2.52 4.76 3.02
N TYR A 49 -1.62 5.73 3.08
CA TYR A 49 -1.86 6.99 3.79
C TYR A 49 -2.95 7.83 3.11
N GLY A 50 -2.89 7.95 1.78
CA GLY A 50 -3.90 8.67 1.02
C GLY A 50 -5.30 8.04 1.12
N GLY A 51 -5.39 6.71 1.17
CA GLY A 51 -6.65 6.01 1.40
C GLY A 51 -7.20 6.26 2.80
N PHE A 52 -6.37 6.04 3.83
CA PHE A 52 -6.73 6.24 5.23
C PHE A 52 -7.21 7.68 5.49
N LEU A 53 -6.42 8.68 5.10
CA LEU A 53 -6.77 10.09 5.26
C LEU A 53 -8.05 10.44 4.49
N GLY A 54 -8.24 9.86 3.29
CA GLY A 54 -9.46 10.06 2.51
C GLY A 54 -10.72 9.62 3.25
N VAL A 55 -10.72 8.42 3.85
CA VAL A 55 -11.87 7.91 4.61
C VAL A 55 -12.13 8.76 5.86
N VAL A 56 -11.07 9.15 6.57
CA VAL A 56 -11.18 9.99 7.78
C VAL A 56 -11.76 11.37 7.43
N VAL A 57 -11.24 12.03 6.39
CA VAL A 57 -11.75 13.33 5.93
C VAL A 57 -13.20 13.23 5.49
N ALA A 58 -13.60 12.16 4.79
CA ALA A 58 -14.99 11.94 4.41
C ALA A 58 -15.93 11.87 5.62
N GLY A 59 -15.48 11.31 6.74
CA GLY A 59 -16.26 11.24 7.97
C GLY A 59 -16.63 12.61 8.53
N PHE A 60 -15.76 13.61 8.38
CA PHE A 60 -16.00 14.99 8.82
C PHE A 60 -16.75 15.81 7.78
N MET A 61 -16.32 15.71 6.52
CA MET A 61 -16.79 16.59 5.46
C MET A 61 -18.20 16.21 4.96
N LEU A 62 -18.58 14.94 5.11
CA LEU A 62 -19.88 14.39 4.72
C LEU A 62 -20.70 13.95 5.94
N TRP A 63 -20.41 14.51 7.13
CA TRP A 63 -21.11 14.13 8.35
C TRP A 63 -22.62 14.30 8.20
N GLY A 64 -23.35 13.21 8.42
CA GLY A 64 -24.81 13.18 8.44
C GLY A 64 -25.40 12.83 7.07
N GLN A 65 -24.58 12.75 6.03
CA GLN A 65 -25.00 12.22 4.74
C GLN A 65 -25.35 10.73 4.86
N PRO A 66 -26.34 10.25 4.11
CA PRO A 66 -26.60 8.82 3.98
C PRO A 66 -25.34 8.09 3.46
N SER A 67 -24.95 7.01 4.12
CA SER A 67 -23.84 6.15 3.66
C SER A 67 -24.27 5.14 2.58
N SER A 68 -25.58 4.98 2.40
CA SER A 68 -26.22 4.04 1.50
C SER A 68 -27.50 4.67 0.94
N PRO A 69 -27.90 4.37 -0.31
CA PRO A 69 -29.20 4.76 -0.84
C PRO A 69 -30.36 4.00 -0.19
N TYR A 70 -30.08 2.93 0.57
CA TYR A 70 -31.08 2.14 1.26
C TYR A 70 -31.25 2.58 2.71
N GLU A 71 -32.47 2.46 3.23
CA GLU A 71 -32.78 2.74 4.63
C GLU A 71 -32.15 1.70 5.59
N GLY A 72 -31.96 2.08 6.85
CA GLY A 72 -31.41 1.21 7.90
C GLY A 72 -29.88 1.20 8.04
N TYR A 73 -29.16 1.90 7.15
CA TYR A 73 -27.70 2.06 7.25
C TYR A 73 -27.33 3.28 8.10
N ALA A 74 -26.25 3.18 8.86
CA ALA A 74 -25.75 4.29 9.67
C ALA A 74 -25.30 5.46 8.80
N ALA A 75 -25.68 6.69 9.14
CA ALA A 75 -25.19 7.87 8.45
C ALA A 75 -23.66 8.03 8.60
N ILE A 76 -23.04 8.69 7.61
CA ILE A 76 -21.62 9.02 7.65
C ILE A 76 -21.34 9.87 8.90
N ASN A 77 -20.31 9.49 9.65
CA ASN A 77 -19.86 10.24 10.81
C ASN A 77 -18.37 9.98 11.07
N PRO A 78 -17.66 10.88 11.76
CA PRO A 78 -16.20 10.76 11.94
C PRO A 78 -15.79 9.49 12.67
N LEU A 79 -16.56 9.07 13.68
CA LEU A 79 -16.22 7.90 14.48
C LEU A 79 -16.34 6.62 13.65
N GLY A 80 -17.45 6.46 12.93
CA GLY A 80 -17.70 5.33 12.04
C GLY A 80 -16.66 5.22 10.94
N ASN A 81 -16.35 6.34 10.28
CA ASN A 81 -15.33 6.38 9.23
C ASN A 81 -13.91 6.11 9.76
N PHE A 82 -13.55 6.64 10.94
CA PHE A 82 -12.25 6.37 11.55
C PHE A 82 -12.10 4.89 11.94
N ILE A 83 -13.13 4.30 12.58
CA ILE A 83 -13.15 2.87 12.90
C ILE A 83 -13.10 2.03 11.63
N GLY A 84 -13.88 2.39 10.61
CA GLY A 84 -13.86 1.73 9.30
C GLY A 84 -12.48 1.78 8.65
N ALA A 85 -11.79 2.92 8.71
CA ALA A 85 -10.42 3.05 8.20
C ALA A 85 -9.44 2.13 8.96
N LEU A 86 -9.56 2.00 10.28
CA LEU A 86 -8.75 1.06 11.07
C LEU A 86 -9.04 -0.41 10.71
N ILE A 87 -10.32 -0.77 10.53
CA ILE A 87 -10.71 -2.11 10.09
C ILE A 87 -10.11 -2.43 8.72
N MET A 88 -10.16 -1.49 7.78
CA MET A 88 -9.56 -1.65 6.44
C MET A 88 -8.04 -1.84 6.52
N VAL A 89 -7.35 -1.10 7.38
CA VAL A 89 -5.90 -1.29 7.62
C VAL A 89 -5.64 -2.67 8.21
N ALA A 90 -6.41 -3.11 9.21
CA ALA A 90 -6.22 -4.41 9.85
C ALA A 90 -6.47 -5.56 8.87
N LEU A 91 -7.60 -5.53 8.15
CA LEU A 91 -7.98 -6.56 7.19
C LEU A 91 -7.10 -6.55 5.93
N GLY A 92 -6.50 -5.42 5.56
CA GLY A 92 -5.51 -5.37 4.48
C GLY A 92 -4.14 -5.87 4.93
N PHE A 93 -3.66 -5.42 6.09
CA PHE A 93 -2.28 -5.67 6.52
C PHE A 93 -2.08 -7.07 7.09
N ILE A 94 -2.96 -7.55 7.98
CA ILE A 94 -2.78 -8.82 8.69
C ILE A 94 -2.70 -10.02 7.74
N PRO A 95 -3.67 -10.27 6.84
CA PRO A 95 -3.60 -11.43 5.96
C PRO A 95 -2.42 -11.33 4.98
N THR A 96 -2.15 -10.15 4.42
CA THR A 96 -0.98 -9.96 3.55
C THR A 96 0.32 -10.22 4.28
N PHE A 97 0.46 -9.76 5.53
CA PHE A 97 1.64 -10.03 6.35
C PHE A 97 1.84 -11.53 6.58
N ILE A 98 0.77 -12.27 6.88
CA ILE A 98 0.82 -13.73 7.07
C ILE A 98 1.29 -14.41 5.77
N VAL A 99 0.68 -14.09 4.63
CA VAL A 99 1.04 -14.68 3.34
C VAL A 99 2.49 -14.36 2.96
N VAL A 100 2.90 -13.10 3.10
CA VAL A 100 4.27 -12.66 2.83
C VAL A 100 5.27 -13.39 3.74
N LYS A 101 4.95 -13.61 5.02
CA LYS A 101 5.81 -14.38 5.92
C LYS A 101 5.97 -15.84 5.49
N ILE A 102 4.90 -16.48 5.03
CA ILE A 102 4.95 -17.85 4.50
C ILE A 102 5.83 -17.91 3.25
N LEU A 103 5.62 -17.02 2.28
CA LEU A 103 6.42 -16.96 1.05
C LEU A 103 7.89 -16.62 1.33
N SER A 104 8.15 -15.77 2.32
CA SER A 104 9.50 -15.45 2.78
C SER A 104 10.19 -16.67 3.37
N ALA A 105 9.50 -17.48 4.16
CA ALA A 105 10.06 -18.71 4.73
C ALA A 105 10.37 -19.76 3.65
N ALA A 106 9.67 -19.71 2.52
CA ALA A 106 9.94 -20.53 1.34
C ALA A 106 11.03 -19.94 0.41
N ASN A 107 11.66 -18.81 0.76
CA ASN A 107 12.64 -18.09 -0.07
C ASN A 107 12.10 -17.70 -1.48
N LEU A 108 10.81 -17.37 -1.58
CA LEU A 108 10.16 -17.06 -2.87
C LEU A 108 10.04 -15.56 -3.19
N LEU A 109 10.40 -14.68 -2.27
CA LEU A 109 10.13 -13.24 -2.40
C LEU A 109 11.28 -12.42 -2.99
N ARG A 110 12.54 -12.85 -2.80
CA ARG A 110 13.72 -12.08 -3.21
C ARG A 110 14.60 -12.93 -4.11
N VAL A 111 15.07 -12.33 -5.20
CA VAL A 111 16.04 -12.95 -6.12
C VAL A 111 17.44 -13.02 -5.46
N PRO A 112 18.32 -13.92 -5.93
CA PRO A 112 19.71 -13.95 -5.47
C PRO A 112 20.41 -12.60 -5.66
N LYS A 113 21.28 -12.23 -4.72
CA LYS A 113 21.88 -10.88 -4.67
C LYS A 113 22.71 -10.57 -5.92
N ALA A 114 23.37 -11.56 -6.52
CA ALA A 114 24.11 -11.37 -7.76
C ALA A 114 23.20 -10.95 -8.92
N VAL A 115 22.00 -11.56 -9.03
CA VAL A 115 20.99 -11.20 -10.03
C VAL A 115 20.38 -9.83 -9.73
N GLU A 116 20.13 -9.53 -8.45
CA GLU A 116 19.61 -8.22 -8.02
C GLU A 116 20.53 -7.06 -8.47
N ILE A 117 21.86 -7.25 -8.39
CA ILE A 117 22.84 -6.23 -8.78
C ILE A 117 22.90 -6.03 -10.30
N VAL A 118 22.75 -7.11 -11.07
CA VAL A 118 22.75 -7.06 -12.55
C VAL A 118 21.45 -6.45 -13.09
N GLY A 119 20.36 -6.56 -12.33
CA GLY A 119 19.04 -6.08 -12.71
C GLY A 119 18.17 -7.20 -13.30
N LEU A 120 16.85 -7.00 -13.25
CA LEU A 120 15.86 -7.98 -13.74
C LEU A 120 15.54 -7.83 -15.24
N ASP A 121 16.20 -6.90 -15.94
CA ASP A 121 15.92 -6.55 -17.34
C ASP A 121 16.62 -7.49 -18.34
N PHE A 122 16.29 -8.79 -18.26
CA PHE A 122 16.78 -9.78 -19.21
C PHE A 122 15.97 -9.75 -20.53
N ALA A 123 16.65 -10.02 -21.65
CA ALA A 123 16.02 -10.01 -22.97
C ALA A 123 14.89 -11.05 -23.13
N THR A 124 14.96 -12.17 -22.40
CA THR A 124 13.91 -13.18 -22.35
C THR A 124 13.73 -13.73 -20.94
N ARG A 125 12.58 -14.36 -20.70
CA ARG A 125 12.27 -15.02 -19.44
C ARG A 125 13.20 -16.21 -19.17
N GLU A 126 13.54 -16.98 -20.20
CA GLU A 126 14.45 -18.13 -20.09
C GLU A 126 15.86 -17.68 -19.67
N ALA A 127 16.34 -16.55 -20.20
CA ALA A 127 17.62 -15.98 -19.81
C ALA A 127 17.64 -15.54 -18.34
N TYR A 128 16.54 -14.94 -17.86
CA TYR A 128 16.37 -14.61 -16.45
C TYR A 128 16.36 -15.86 -15.56
N GLU A 129 15.54 -16.86 -15.90
CA GLU A 129 15.42 -18.10 -15.11
C GLU A 129 16.74 -18.87 -15.05
N ALA A 130 17.49 -18.92 -16.16
CA ALA A 130 18.81 -19.52 -16.21
C ALA A 130 19.82 -18.79 -15.31
N ALA A 131 19.83 -17.46 -15.32
CA ALA A 131 20.71 -16.65 -14.47
C ALA A 131 20.40 -16.85 -12.98
N VAL A 132 19.13 -16.88 -12.61
CA VAL A 132 18.70 -17.16 -11.22
C VAL A 132 19.10 -18.57 -10.80
N ALA A 133 18.89 -19.57 -11.65
CA ALA A 133 19.22 -20.97 -11.36
C ALA A 133 20.72 -21.19 -11.16
N ASP A 134 21.55 -20.63 -12.03
CA ASP A 134 23.02 -20.74 -11.96
C ASP A 134 23.60 -20.14 -10.67
N VAL A 135 23.16 -18.92 -10.32
CA VAL A 135 23.58 -18.27 -9.08
C VAL A 135 23.12 -19.06 -7.86
N THR A 136 21.86 -19.51 -7.85
CA THR A 136 21.29 -20.27 -6.72
C THR A 136 22.00 -21.62 -6.53
N ALA A 137 22.36 -22.30 -7.63
CA ALA A 137 23.11 -23.55 -7.59
C ALA A 137 24.53 -23.33 -7.04
N THR A 138 25.20 -22.28 -7.51
CA THR A 138 26.54 -21.89 -7.04
C THR A 138 26.54 -21.56 -5.55
N GLU A 139 25.59 -20.75 -5.08
CA GLU A 139 25.45 -20.41 -3.65
C GLU A 139 25.23 -21.66 -2.79
N LYS A 140 24.38 -22.61 -3.23
CA LYS A 140 24.20 -23.88 -2.54
C LYS A 140 25.48 -24.73 -2.50
N ALA A 141 26.26 -24.73 -3.59
CA ALA A 141 27.51 -25.46 -3.67
C ALA A 141 28.63 -24.85 -2.81
N MET A 142 28.58 -23.54 -2.50
CA MET A 142 29.53 -22.87 -1.61
C MET A 142 29.21 -23.05 -0.12
N VAL A 143 27.96 -23.36 0.22
CA VAL A 143 27.48 -23.51 1.61
C VAL A 143 27.56 -24.96 2.09
N ASN A 144 27.69 -25.94 1.19
CA ASN A 144 27.94 -27.35 1.47
C ASN A 144 29.44 -27.70 1.39
#